data_AF-A0AAP0B061-F1
#
_entry.id   AF-A0AAP0B061-F1
#
_cell.length_a   1.000
_cell.length_b   1.000
_cell.length_c   1.000
_cell.angle_alpha   90.00
_cell.angle_beta   90.00
_cell.angle_gamma   90.00
#
_symmetry.space_group_name_H-M   'P 1'
#
loop_
_entity.id
_entity.type
_entity.pdbx_description
1 polymer ?
#
loop_
_entity_poly.entity_id
_entity_poly.type
_entity_poly.pdbx_seq_one_letter_code
_entity_poly.pdbx_strand_id
1 'polypeptide(L)' 'MAVFRYPPGEHDVVRVDADGYNTCTVSENPEVHSSGLDFVTLHPGENYFICGFAGHCSDEGMRIAVTTE' A
#
# COMPACT_ATOMS: atom_id res chain seq x y z
N MET A 1 -5.13 0.28 13.21
CA MET A 1 -4.61 -0.95 12.57
C MET A 1 -5.50 -1.28 11.38
N ALA A 2 -4.89 -1.66 10.26
CA ALA A 2 -5.59 -2.15 9.07
C ALA A 2 -5.22 -3.63 8.84
N VAL A 3 -6.14 -4.37 8.23
CA VAL A 3 -5.91 -5.77 7.83
C VAL A 3 -6.06 -5.85 6.31
N PHE A 4 -5.00 -6.29 5.63
CA PHE A 4 -5.01 -6.53 4.20
C PHE A 4 -5.07 -8.03 3.94
N ARG A 5 -6.04 -8.45 3.11
CA ARG A 5 -6.23 -9.85 2.70
C ARG A 5 -6.21 -9.95 1.19
N TYR A 6 -5.34 -10.80 0.68
CA TYR A 6 -5.16 -11.02 -0.75
C TYR A 6 -4.44 -12.36 -1.00
N PRO A 7 -4.53 -12.95 -2.19
CA PRO A 7 -3.72 -14.13 -2.54
C PRO A 7 -2.22 -13.81 -2.50
N PRO A 8 -1.41 -14.50 -1.66
CA PRO A 8 0.03 -14.26 -1.60
C PRO A 8 0.69 -14.49 -2.96
N GLY A 9 1.59 -13.59 -3.36
CA GLY A 9 2.27 -13.65 -4.65
C GLY A 9 1.50 -13.05 -5.83
N GLU A 10 0.24 -12.63 -5.63
CA GLU A 10 -0.53 -11.86 -6.61
C GLU A 10 -0.56 -10.37 -6.27
N HIS A 11 -0.51 -10.03 -4.99
CA HIS A 11 -0.48 -8.64 -4.52
C HIS A 11 0.50 -8.47 -3.37
N ASP A 12 0.72 -7.22 -3.00
CA ASP A 12 1.47 -6.76 -1.84
C ASP A 12 0.84 -5.48 -1.30
N VAL A 13 1.34 -5.03 -0.15
CA VAL A 13 0.98 -3.75 0.46
C VAL A 13 2.25 -2.96 0.68
N VAL A 14 2.37 -1.86 -0.05
CA VAL A 14 3.52 -0.95 0.04
C VAL A 14 3.08 0.35 0.68
N ARG A 15 3.69 0.73 1.81
CA ARG A 15 3.47 2.06 2.38
C ARG A 15 4.22 3.10 1.55
N VAL A 16 3.54 4.17 1.17
CA VAL A 16 4.11 5.30 0.42
C VAL A 16 3.75 6.63 1.08
N ASP A 17 4.35 7.71 0.60
CA ASP A 17 3.91 9.07 0.89
C ASP A 17 2.82 9.53 -0.12
N ALA A 18 2.37 10.77 0.01
CA ALA A 18 1.33 11.32 -0.85
C ALA A 18 1.74 11.40 -2.33
N ASP A 19 3.03 11.64 -2.63
CA ASP A 19 3.50 11.70 -4.01
C ASP A 19 3.56 10.30 -4.63
N GLY A 20 4.10 9.33 -3.88
CA GLY A 20 4.10 7.92 -4.26
C GLY A 20 2.70 7.37 -4.48
N TYR A 21 1.74 7.77 -3.65
CA TYR A 21 0.33 7.41 -3.83
C TYR A 21 -0.26 7.96 -5.13
N ASN A 22 -0.01 9.23 -5.42
CA ASN A 22 -0.57 9.91 -6.59
C ASN A 22 0.04 9.43 -7.90
N THR A 23 1.35 9.17 -7.88
CA THR A 23 2.13 8.78 -9.05
C THR A 23 2.30 7.26 -9.20
N CYS A 24 1.84 6.48 -8.22
CA CYS A 24 2.09 5.04 -8.14
C CYS A 24 3.58 4.69 -8.17
N THR A 25 4.40 5.48 -7.48
CA THR A 25 5.84 5.26 -7.37
C THR A 25 6.20 4.73 -5.99
N VAL A 26 7.16 3.82 -5.97
CA VAL A 26 7.69 3.21 -4.75
C VAL A 26 9.09 3.78 -4.50
N SER A 27 9.37 4.18 -3.26
CA SER A 27 10.69 4.71 -2.87
C SER A 27 11.76 3.61 -2.90
N GLU A 28 13.04 3.98 -2.76
CA GLU A 28 14.14 2.99 -2.83
C GLU A 28 14.10 1.95 -1.70
N ASN A 29 13.61 2.33 -0.51
CA ASN A 29 13.54 1.45 0.67
C ASN A 29 12.15 1.49 1.31
N PRO A 30 11.15 0.87 0.67
CA PRO A 30 9.77 0.91 1.13
C PRO A 30 9.51 -0.09 2.26
N GLU A 31 8.50 0.20 3.08
CA GLU A 31 7.87 -0.80 3.94
C GLU A 31 6.91 -1.63 3.06
N VAL A 32 7.21 -2.92 2.88
CA VAL A 32 6.43 -3.85 2.04
C VAL A 32 5.95 -5.03 2.87
N HIS A 33 4.69 -5.37 2.69
CA HIS A 33 4.09 -6.58 3.25
C HIS A 33 3.55 -7.46 2.12
N SER A 34 3.78 -8.78 2.21
CA SER A 34 3.51 -9.73 1.11
C SER A 34 2.96 -11.08 1.59
N SER A 35 2.45 -11.16 2.82
CA SER A 35 2.03 -12.44 3.40
C SER A 35 0.63 -12.91 2.95
N GLY A 36 -0.17 -12.02 2.35
CA GLY A 36 -1.59 -12.25 2.04
C GLY A 36 -2.55 -12.12 3.22
N LEU A 37 -2.03 -11.99 4.44
CA LEU A 37 -2.77 -11.60 5.64
C LEU A 37 -1.91 -10.66 6.49
N ASP A 38 -1.84 -9.40 6.06
CA ASP A 38 -0.98 -8.41 6.71
C ASP A 38 -1.75 -7.58 7.74
N PHE A 39 -1.11 -7.35 8.89
CA PHE A 39 -1.60 -6.49 9.94
C PHE A 39 -0.71 -5.24 9.99
N VAL A 40 -1.23 -4.12 9.48
CA VAL A 40 -0.46 -2.88 9.35
C VAL A 40 -0.89 -1.89 10.44
N THR A 41 0.09 -1.36 11.17
CA THR A 41 -0.16 -0.29 12.14
C THR A 41 -0.41 1.02 11.40
N LEU A 42 -1.50 1.72 11.73
CA LEU A 42 -1.78 3.03 11.16
C LEU A 42 -1.19 4.10 12.08
N HIS A 43 -0.63 5.16 11.49
CA HIS A 43 -0.11 6.31 12.21
C HIS A 43 -1.12 7.46 12.19
N PRO A 44 -1.19 8.31 13.22
CA PRO A 44 -2.03 9.51 13.20
C PRO A 44 -1.77 10.35 11.93
N GLY A 45 -2.83 10.90 11.37
CA GLY A 45 -2.82 11.55 10.06
C GLY A 45 -3.08 10.59 8.90
N GLU A 46 -2.57 10.97 7.73
CA GLU A 46 -2.80 10.26 6.48
C GLU A 46 -1.83 9.08 6.32
N ASN A 47 -2.38 7.92 5.96
CA ASN A 47 -1.64 6.72 5.62
C ASN A 47 -1.96 6.35 4.17
N TYR A 48 -0.94 6.15 3.35
CA TYR A 48 -1.09 5.79 1.95
C TYR A 48 -0.49 4.42 1.66
N PHE A 49 -1.25 3.60 0.94
CA PHE A 49 -0.83 2.26 0.55
C PHE A 49 -1.14 2.02 -0.92
N ILE A 50 -0.25 1.32 -1.60
CA ILE A 50 -0.42 0.86 -2.99
C ILE A 50 -0.06 -0.62 -3.09
N CYS A 51 -0.47 -1.27 -4.19
CA CYS A 51 0.16 -2.50 -4.65
C CYS A 51 1.30 -2.15 -5.62
N GLY A 52 2.50 -2.71 -5.38
CA GLY A 52 3.72 -2.49 -6.15
C GLY A 52 3.84 -3.36 -7.41
N PHE A 53 2.93 -4.31 -7.62
CA PHE A 53 2.89 -5.12 -8.84
C PHE A 53 2.57 -4.24 -10.05
N ALA A 54 3.25 -4.50 -11.17
CA ALA A 54 3.14 -3.70 -12.38
C ALA A 54 1.69 -3.60 -12.87
N GLY A 55 1.21 -2.37 -13.09
CA GLY A 55 -0.16 -2.08 -13.54
C GLY A 55 -1.21 -2.03 -12.42
N HIS A 56 -1.00 -2.71 -11.28
CA HIS A 56 -2.01 -2.80 -10.23
C HIS A 56 -2.35 -1.43 -9.64
N CYS A 57 -1.36 -0.60 -9.32
CA CYS A 57 -1.63 0.76 -8.84
C CYS A 57 -2.07 1.71 -9.97
N SER A 58 -1.28 1.81 -11.05
CA SER A 58 -1.44 2.87 -12.06
C SER A 58 -2.64 2.66 -12.98
N ASP A 59 -2.91 1.41 -13.35
CA ASP A 59 -3.86 1.08 -14.41
C ASP A 59 -5.17 0.57 -13.80
N GLU A 60 -5.08 -0.23 -12.73
CA GLU A 60 -6.24 -0.82 -12.05
C GLU A 60 -6.70 -0.01 -10.83
N GLY A 61 -5.88 0.93 -10.35
CA GLY A 61 -6.23 1.80 -9.22
C GLY A 61 -6.13 1.13 -7.85
N MET A 62 -5.33 0.06 -7.71
CA MET A 62 -5.12 -0.66 -6.44
C MET A 62 -4.26 0.17 -5.47
N ARG A 63 -4.91 1.16 -4.87
CA ARG A 63 -4.35 2.07 -3.88
C ARG A 63 -5.43 2.51 -2.89
N ILE A 64 -5.05 2.79 -1.65
CA ILE A 64 -5.95 3.34 -0.64
C ILE A 64 -5.26 4.39 0.23
N ALA A 65 -5.98 5.46 0.52
CA ALA A 65 -5.62 6.47 1.51
C ALA A 65 -6.56 6.33 2.72
N VAL A 66 -5.99 6.34 3.93
CA VAL A 66 -6.74 6.23 5.18
C VAL A 66 -6.25 7.31 6.14
N THR A 67 -7.16 8.15 6.60
CA THR A 67 -6.89 9.14 7.65
C THR A 67 -7.27 8.54 9.01
N THR A 68 -6.38 8.67 9.99
CA THR A 68 -6.64 8.24 11.38
C THR A 68 -6.34 9.38 12.35
N GLU A 69 -7.15 9.49 13.39
CA GLU A 69 -6.98 10.45 14.50
C GLU A 69 -5.95 9.96 15.54
#